data_AF-A0A7C3K266-F1
#
_entry.id   AF-A0A7C3K266-F1
#
_cell.length_a   1.000
_cell.length_b   1.000
_cell.length_c   1.000
_cell.angle_alpha   90.00
_cell.angle_beta   90.00
_cell.angle_gamma   90.00
#
_symmetry.space_group_name_H-M   'P 1'
#
loop_
_entity.id
_entity.type
_entity.pdbx_description
1 polymer ?
#
loop_
_entity_poly.entity_id
_entity_poly.type
_entity_poly.pdbx_seq_one_letter_code
_entity_poly.pdbx_strand_id
1 'polypeptide(L)'
;MIDRRLFIHFDWTLLGLVLILASVGIINLYSITAHWEGPGPPVYLKQTFWLLIGLVLMITVAFIEYRFYSDFAYIVYTVSLFFLVAVLAYGIITSGAQRWIRIGFVNFQPSELVKISFVLALAKFFHRPPGREGYSLKHLPFPFLLLVIPMILILKQPDLGTAIILVLVFFSILLFVKIRWSSLLAIVLVGASVLPLVWRFLKDYQKRRIITFFNPDLDPLGAGYHLIQSKIAIGSGGVAGKGFMRGTQCKLGFLPEQQTDFIFSVLGEEWGL
;
A
#
# COMPACT_ATOMS: atom_id res chain seq x y z
N MET A 1 -20.33 -4.78 28.95
CA MET A 1 -19.27 -5.30 29.84
C MET A 1 -18.04 -5.54 28.99
N ILE A 2 -16.91 -4.91 29.29
CA ILE A 2 -15.67 -5.08 28.53
C ILE A 2 -15.18 -6.52 28.74
N ASP A 3 -15.08 -7.30 27.68
CA ASP A 3 -14.58 -8.67 27.77
C ASP A 3 -13.10 -8.65 28.16
N ARG A 4 -12.78 -9.11 29.38
CA ARG A 4 -11.41 -9.13 29.91
C ARG A 4 -10.47 -10.00 29.07
N ARG A 5 -11.00 -10.90 28.24
CA ARG A 5 -10.21 -11.76 27.34
C ARG A 5 -9.44 -10.94 26.29
N LEU A 6 -9.99 -9.79 25.87
CA LEU A 6 -9.32 -8.90 24.92
C LEU A 6 -7.98 -8.41 25.47
N PHE A 7 -7.91 -7.98 26.73
CA PHE A 7 -6.65 -7.50 27.32
C PHE A 7 -5.60 -8.60 27.51
N ILE A 8 -6.04 -9.83 27.76
CA ILE A 8 -5.16 -10.96 28.07
C ILE A 8 -4.59 -11.61 26.79
N HIS A 9 -5.37 -11.66 25.71
CA HIS A 9 -4.94 -12.29 24.44
C HIS A 9 -4.49 -11.29 23.37
N PHE A 10 -4.45 -10.00 23.70
CA PHE A 10 -3.94 -8.98 22.79
C PHE A 10 -2.42 -9.10 22.67
N ASP A 11 -1.92 -9.08 21.44
CA ASP A 11 -0.49 -9.12 21.16
C ASP A 11 0.16 -7.75 21.41
N TRP A 12 0.50 -7.51 22.67
CA TRP A 12 1.19 -6.30 23.11
C TRP A 12 2.57 -6.13 22.48
N THR A 13 3.23 -7.23 22.12
CA THR A 13 4.54 -7.21 21.46
C THR A 13 4.41 -6.63 20.06
N LEU A 14 3.44 -7.11 19.28
CA LEU A 14 3.16 -6.57 17.94
C LEU A 14 2.78 -5.09 18.00
N LEU A 15 1.92 -4.69 18.95
CA LEU A 15 1.59 -3.27 19.13
C LEU A 15 2.81 -2.43 19.47
N GLY A 16 3.67 -2.90 20.38
CA GLY A 16 4.92 -2.23 20.74
C GLY A 16 5.83 -2.02 19.54
N LEU A 17 6.02 -3.06 18.71
CA LEU A 17 6.82 -2.97 17.48
C LEU A 17 6.23 -1.96 16.49
N VAL A 18 4.92 -1.97 16.28
CA VAL A 18 4.23 -1.01 15.40
C VAL A 18 4.42 0.43 15.91
N LEU A 19 4.28 0.65 17.21
CA LEU A 19 4.47 1.97 17.83
C LEU A 19 5.91 2.46 17.73
N ILE A 20 6.90 1.58 17.89
CA ILE A 20 8.32 1.91 17.70
C ILE A 20 8.57 2.33 16.25
N LEU A 21 8.12 1.54 15.28
CA LEU A 21 8.28 1.86 13.85
C LEU A 21 7.58 3.18 13.48
N ALA A 22 6.37 3.40 13.99
CA ALA A 22 5.65 4.66 13.77
C ALA A 22 6.38 5.86 14.41
N SER A 23 6.96 5.68 15.60
CA SER A 23 7.73 6.72 16.29
C SER A 23 9.01 7.06 15.52
N VAL A 24 9.75 6.06 15.02
CA VAL A 24 10.92 6.28 14.16
C VAL A 24 10.52 7.04 12.89
N GLY A 25 9.39 6.70 12.27
CA GLY A 25 8.86 7.42 11.13
C GLY A 25 8.55 8.90 11.43
N ILE A 26 7.92 9.18 12.58
CA ILE A 26 7.61 10.55 13.02
C ILE A 26 8.90 11.34 13.33
N ILE A 27 9.88 10.72 13.98
CA ILE A 27 11.19 11.34 14.27
C ILE A 27 11.91 11.71 12.96
N ASN A 28 11.88 10.83 11.97
CA ASN A 28 12.47 11.09 10.66
C ASN A 28 11.74 12.22 9.92
N LEU A 29 10.41 12.24 9.97
CA LEU A 29 9.61 13.36 9.43
C LEU A 29 9.92 14.68 10.13
N TYR A 30 10.10 14.66 11.44
CA TYR A 30 10.49 15.84 12.20
C TYR A 30 11.86 16.36 11.73
N SER A 31 12.82 15.47 11.47
CA SER A 31 14.15 15.86 10.96
C SER A 31 14.10 16.72 9.69
N ILE A 32 13.21 16.34 8.76
CA ILE A 32 13.04 17.00 7.46
C ILE A 32 12.16 18.26 7.58
N THR A 33 11.10 18.19 8.38
CA THR A 33 10.00 19.19 8.36
C THR A 33 9.99 20.14 9.55
N ALA A 34 10.93 20.03 10.49
CA ALA A 34 11.03 20.94 11.63
C ALA A 34 11.24 22.42 11.24
N HIS A 35 11.92 22.67 10.10
CA HIS A 35 12.20 24.01 9.59
C HIS A 35 11.25 24.42 8.46
N TRP A 36 10.13 23.72 8.30
CA TRP A 36 9.17 23.99 7.23
C TRP A 36 8.37 25.26 7.53
N GLU A 37 8.51 26.29 6.69
CA GLU A 37 7.81 27.58 6.81
C GLU A 37 6.57 27.69 5.90
N GLY A 38 6.10 26.58 5.31
CA GLY A 38 4.92 26.60 4.46
C GLY A 38 3.60 26.75 5.23
N PRO A 39 2.49 27.07 4.54
CA PRO A 39 1.20 27.27 5.18
C PRO A 39 0.65 25.98 5.79
N GLY A 40 0.26 26.03 7.07
CA GLY A 40 -0.36 24.94 7.82
C GLY A 40 0.56 24.29 8.87
N PRO A 41 0.06 23.30 9.63
CA PRO A 41 0.87 22.61 10.62
C PRO A 41 1.96 21.76 9.94
N PRO A 42 3.15 21.64 10.55
CA PRO A 42 4.19 20.73 10.09
C PRO A 42 3.69 19.29 9.88
N VAL A 43 4.26 18.60 8.89
CA VAL A 43 3.82 17.26 8.47
C VAL A 43 3.95 16.23 9.59
N TYR A 44 4.99 16.33 10.44
CA TYR A 44 5.15 15.43 11.58
C TYR A 44 4.00 15.55 12.61
N LEU A 45 3.47 16.76 12.84
CA LEU A 45 2.31 16.95 13.73
C LEU A 45 1.07 16.32 13.12
N LYS A 46 0.83 16.56 11.82
CA LYS A 46 -0.27 15.94 11.09
C LYS A 46 -0.18 14.41 11.16
N GLN A 47 1.01 13.83 10.98
CA GLN A 47 1.23 12.39 11.09
C GLN A 47 0.97 11.86 12.51
N THR A 48 1.35 12.62 13.54
CA THR A 48 1.05 12.27 14.94
C THR A 48 -0.45 12.21 15.18
N PHE A 49 -1.22 13.19 14.68
CA PHE A 49 -2.67 13.16 14.76
C PHE A 49 -3.28 11.96 14.01
N TRP A 50 -2.78 11.63 12.81
CA TRP A 50 -3.23 10.44 12.08
C TRP A 50 -2.92 9.14 12.79
N LEU A 51 -1.77 9.04 13.45
CA LEU A 51 -1.43 7.88 14.28
C LEU A 51 -2.42 7.74 15.45
N LEU A 52 -2.73 8.83 16.15
CA LEU A 52 -3.71 8.81 17.24
C LEU A 52 -5.11 8.38 16.75
N ILE A 53 -5.58 8.93 15.62
CA ILE A 53 -6.85 8.52 15.01
C ILE A 53 -6.80 7.04 14.62
N GLY A 54 -5.70 6.58 14.04
CA GLY A 54 -5.47 5.18 13.68
C GLY A 54 -5.52 4.25 14.89
N LEU A 55 -4.94 4.64 16.02
CA LEU A 55 -4.98 3.88 17.28
C LEU A 55 -6.40 3.80 17.83
N VAL A 56 -7.17 4.90 17.81
CA VAL A 56 -8.58 4.89 18.21
C VAL A 56 -9.41 3.97 17.31
N LEU A 57 -9.19 4.03 15.99
CA LEU A 57 -9.85 3.13 15.04
C LEU A 57 -9.46 1.66 15.28
N MET A 58 -8.18 1.37 15.51
CA MET A 58 -7.69 0.03 15.82
C MET A 58 -8.36 -0.53 17.07
N ILE A 59 -8.43 0.25 18.16
CA ILE A 59 -9.09 -0.15 19.40
C ILE A 59 -10.58 -0.41 19.15
N THR A 60 -11.25 0.47 18.39
CA THR A 60 -12.68 0.31 18.05
C THR A 60 -12.93 -0.99 17.27
N VAL A 61 -12.10 -1.27 16.27
CA VAL A 61 -12.14 -2.50 15.46
C VAL A 61 -11.83 -3.74 16.32
N ALA A 62 -10.90 -3.65 17.26
CA ALA A 62 -10.57 -4.77 18.15
C ALA A 62 -11.76 -5.21 19.01
N PHE A 63 -12.67 -4.29 19.38
CA PHE A 63 -13.86 -4.61 20.17
C PHE A 63 -15.01 -5.26 19.36
N ILE A 64 -14.93 -5.29 18.04
CA ILE A 64 -15.97 -5.89 17.19
C ILE A 64 -15.70 -7.39 17.04
N GLU A 65 -16.74 -8.20 17.24
CA GLU A 65 -16.64 -9.67 17.16
C GLU A 65 -16.26 -10.14 15.76
N TYR A 66 -15.37 -11.14 15.67
CA TYR A 66 -14.86 -11.66 14.41
C TYR A 66 -15.95 -12.08 13.40
N ARG A 67 -17.06 -12.64 13.90
CA ARG A 67 -18.19 -13.10 13.08
C ARG A 67 -18.80 -11.96 12.26
N PHE A 68 -18.83 -10.74 12.80
CA PHE A 68 -19.32 -9.56 12.10
C PHE A 68 -18.54 -9.33 10.80
N TYR A 69 -17.21 -9.44 10.83
CA TYR A 69 -16.39 -9.25 9.63
C TYR A 69 -16.68 -10.30 8.56
N SER A 70 -16.86 -11.56 8.97
CA SER A 70 -17.25 -12.62 8.05
C SER A 70 -18.64 -12.36 7.47
N ASP A 71 -19.63 -12.00 8.27
CA ASP A 71 -21.00 -11.81 7.79
C ASP A 71 -21.11 -10.62 6.81
N PHE A 72 -20.41 -9.52 7.11
CA PHE A 72 -20.43 -8.30 6.30
C PHE A 72 -19.36 -8.23 5.20
N ALA A 73 -18.47 -9.21 5.05
CA ALA A 73 -17.34 -9.14 4.12
C ALA A 73 -17.72 -8.73 2.68
N TYR A 74 -18.75 -9.37 2.11
CA TYR A 74 -19.21 -9.06 0.76
C TYR A 74 -19.91 -7.69 0.68
N ILE A 75 -20.59 -7.25 1.74
CA ILE A 75 -21.21 -5.92 1.80
C ILE A 75 -20.12 -4.85 1.80
N VAL A 76 -19.12 -4.98 2.68
CA VAL A 76 -17.98 -4.05 2.74
C VAL A 76 -17.21 -4.04 1.43
N TYR A 77 -17.04 -5.20 0.79
CA TYR A 77 -16.43 -5.30 -0.53
C TYR A 77 -17.23 -4.55 -1.61
N THR A 78 -18.53 -4.78 -1.72
CA THR A 78 -19.37 -4.07 -2.70
C THR A 78 -19.43 -2.56 -2.44
N VAL A 79 -19.48 -2.13 -1.18
CA VAL A 79 -19.40 -0.70 -0.80
C VAL A 79 -18.04 -0.11 -1.20
N SER A 80 -16.94 -0.85 -1.02
CA SER A 80 -15.62 -0.40 -1.44
C SER A 80 -15.49 -0.28 -2.97
N LEU A 81 -16.11 -1.18 -3.73
CA LEU A 81 -16.21 -1.07 -5.19
C LEU A 81 -17.03 0.15 -5.61
N PHE A 82 -18.14 0.43 -4.92
CA PHE A 82 -18.92 1.64 -5.15
C PHE A 82 -18.05 2.90 -4.96
N PHE A 83 -17.22 2.96 -3.92
CA PHE A 83 -16.30 4.08 -3.72
C PHE A 83 -15.22 4.17 -4.80
N LEU A 84 -14.70 3.05 -5.34
CA LEU A 84 -13.79 3.08 -6.49
C LEU A 84 -14.44 3.69 -7.73
N VAL A 85 -15.70 3.34 -8.00
CA VAL A 85 -16.48 3.94 -9.10
C VAL A 85 -16.74 5.42 -8.81
N ALA A 86 -17.09 5.78 -7.57
CA ALA A 86 -17.31 7.16 -7.17
C ALA A 86 -16.05 8.03 -7.35
N VAL A 87 -14.85 7.49 -7.07
CA VAL A 87 -13.59 8.21 -7.35
C VAL A 87 -13.40 8.52 -8.82
N LEU A 88 -13.81 7.64 -9.73
CA LEU A 88 -13.66 7.91 -11.16
C LEU A 88 -14.55 9.08 -11.64
N ALA A 89 -15.66 9.35 -10.94
CA ALA A 89 -16.56 10.44 -11.26
C ALA A 89 -16.23 11.74 -10.49
N TYR A 90 -15.98 11.63 -9.18
CA TYR A 90 -15.89 12.77 -8.26
C TYR A 90 -14.52 12.92 -7.58
N GLY A 91 -13.56 12.07 -7.92
CA GLY A 91 -12.23 12.12 -7.32
C GLY A 91 -11.47 13.37 -7.72
N ILE A 92 -10.62 13.86 -6.84
CA ILE A 92 -9.69 14.95 -7.12
C ILE A 92 -8.47 14.40 -7.88
N ILE A 93 -7.98 15.18 -8.85
CA ILE A 93 -6.77 14.86 -9.60
C ILE A 93 -5.58 15.40 -8.81
N THR A 94 -4.74 14.49 -8.30
CA THR A 94 -3.48 14.82 -7.63
C THR A 94 -2.35 14.13 -8.36
N SER A 95 -1.31 14.87 -8.74
CA SER A 95 -0.13 14.34 -9.46
C SER A 95 -0.49 13.52 -10.71
N GLY A 96 -1.52 13.95 -11.45
CA GLY A 96 -1.98 13.30 -12.68
C GLY A 96 -2.81 12.02 -12.48
N ALA A 97 -3.19 11.69 -11.23
CA ALA A 97 -4.04 10.54 -10.92
C ALA A 97 -5.26 10.93 -10.08
N GLN A 98 -6.42 10.38 -10.46
CA GLN A 98 -7.69 10.59 -9.77
C GLN A 98 -7.93 9.42 -8.80
N ARG A 99 -7.42 9.54 -7.57
CA ARG A 99 -7.41 8.43 -6.58
C ARG A 99 -8.07 8.78 -5.25
N TRP A 100 -8.28 10.07 -4.99
CA TRP A 100 -8.71 10.58 -3.69
C TRP A 100 -10.10 11.21 -3.79
N ILE A 101 -10.94 10.97 -2.80
CA ILE A 101 -12.18 11.72 -2.56
C ILE A 101 -11.89 12.69 -1.42
N ARG A 102 -12.14 13.98 -1.64
CA ARG A 102 -12.08 14.97 -0.56
C ARG A 102 -13.41 14.98 0.20
N ILE A 103 -13.37 14.57 1.46
CA ILE A 103 -14.52 14.58 2.38
C ILE A 103 -14.23 15.62 3.46
N GLY A 104 -14.68 16.86 3.24
CA GLY A 104 -14.35 17.99 4.11
C GLY A 104 -12.84 18.22 4.20
N PHE A 105 -12.28 18.04 5.40
CA PHE A 105 -10.85 18.21 5.67
C PHE A 105 -10.01 16.95 5.47
N VAL A 106 -10.63 15.81 5.14
CA VAL A 106 -9.97 14.52 4.99
C VAL A 106 -9.94 14.10 3.52
N ASN A 107 -8.80 13.57 3.08
CA ASN A 107 -8.71 12.90 1.80
C ASN A 107 -8.85 11.39 2.05
N PHE A 108 -9.87 10.79 1.46
CA PHE A 108 -10.13 9.36 1.54
C PHE A 108 -9.71 8.67 0.24
N GLN A 109 -8.91 7.61 0.34
CA GLN A 109 -8.49 6.81 -0.81
C GLN A 109 -9.24 5.47 -0.80
N PRO A 110 -10.22 5.26 -1.70
CA PRO A 110 -11.03 4.04 -1.71
C PRO A 110 -10.22 2.76 -1.91
N SER A 111 -9.08 2.84 -2.61
CA SER A 111 -8.24 1.68 -2.88
C SER A 111 -7.63 1.07 -1.61
N GLU A 112 -7.46 1.86 -0.54
CA GLU A 112 -7.05 1.35 0.78
C GLU A 112 -8.12 0.46 1.40
N LEU A 113 -9.39 0.90 1.35
CA LEU A 113 -10.52 0.11 1.83
C LEU A 113 -10.69 -1.18 1.02
N VAL A 114 -10.46 -1.12 -0.30
CA VAL A 114 -10.55 -2.28 -1.19
C VAL A 114 -9.55 -3.36 -0.83
N LYS A 115 -8.31 -3.01 -0.45
CA LYS A 115 -7.32 -4.01 -0.01
C LYS A 115 -7.84 -4.83 1.17
N ILE A 116 -8.41 -4.17 2.17
CA ILE A 116 -8.94 -4.83 3.38
C ILE A 116 -10.20 -5.63 3.04
N SER A 117 -11.16 -5.02 2.34
CA SER A 117 -12.43 -5.68 2.00
C SER A 117 -12.25 -6.87 1.06
N PHE A 118 -11.27 -6.80 0.16
CA PHE A 118 -10.90 -7.89 -0.76
C PHE A 118 -10.37 -9.10 0.00
N VAL A 119 -9.47 -8.90 0.97
CA VAL A 119 -8.97 -9.98 1.83
C VAL A 119 -10.12 -10.65 2.58
N LEU A 120 -11.03 -9.86 3.15
CA LEU A 120 -12.20 -10.39 3.86
C LEU A 120 -13.13 -11.18 2.93
N ALA A 121 -13.40 -10.67 1.72
CA ALA A 121 -14.25 -11.33 0.74
C ALA A 121 -13.65 -12.68 0.26
N LEU A 122 -12.34 -12.71 0.00
CA LEU A 122 -11.64 -13.94 -0.35
C LEU A 122 -11.60 -14.93 0.80
N ALA A 123 -11.29 -14.46 2.02
CA ALA A 123 -11.28 -15.30 3.21
C ALA A 123 -12.65 -15.93 3.47
N LYS A 124 -13.74 -15.17 3.30
CA LYS A 124 -15.11 -15.67 3.38
C LYS A 124 -15.40 -16.73 2.31
N PHE A 125 -14.97 -16.49 1.07
CA PHE A 125 -15.16 -17.46 -0.01
C PHE A 125 -14.44 -18.78 0.25
N PHE A 126 -13.18 -18.71 0.71
CA PHE A 126 -12.34 -19.88 0.98
C PHE A 126 -12.52 -20.46 2.40
N HIS A 127 -13.44 -19.93 3.20
CA HIS A 127 -13.67 -20.38 4.57
C HIS A 127 -14.07 -21.86 4.66
N ARG A 128 -14.83 -22.36 3.67
CA ARG A 128 -15.21 -23.78 3.62
C ARG A 128 -14.13 -24.56 2.89
N PRO A 129 -13.45 -25.52 3.54
CA PRO A 129 -12.38 -26.27 2.91
C PRO A 129 -12.91 -27.01 1.68
N PRO A 130 -12.13 -27.07 0.59
CA PRO A 130 -12.52 -27.83 -0.59
C PRO A 130 -12.55 -29.33 -0.24
N GLY A 131 -13.19 -30.13 -1.09
CA GLY A 131 -13.11 -31.59 -1.01
C GLY A 131 -11.66 -32.10 -1.06
N ARG A 132 -11.46 -33.41 -0.89
CA ARG A 132 -10.12 -34.04 -0.78
C ARG A 132 -9.13 -33.61 -1.88
N GLU A 133 -9.62 -33.41 -3.10
CA GLU A 133 -8.83 -33.06 -4.29
C GLU A 133 -8.45 -31.56 -4.39
N GLY A 134 -8.87 -30.71 -3.45
CA GLY A 134 -8.60 -29.27 -3.50
C GLY A 134 -9.40 -28.53 -4.58
N TYR A 135 -9.28 -27.20 -4.61
CA TYR A 135 -9.93 -26.38 -5.63
C TYR A 135 -9.30 -26.61 -7.01
N SER A 136 -10.16 -26.82 -8.01
CA SER A 136 -9.82 -26.88 -9.43
C SER A 136 -10.13 -25.54 -10.10
N LEU A 137 -9.64 -25.32 -11.33
CA LEU A 137 -9.95 -24.15 -12.17
C LEU A 137 -11.44 -23.83 -12.26
N LYS A 138 -12.31 -24.84 -12.18
CA LYS A 138 -13.78 -24.67 -12.21
C LYS A 138 -14.34 -23.89 -11.02
N HIS A 139 -13.64 -23.84 -9.89
CA HIS A 139 -14.09 -23.17 -8.67
C HIS A 139 -13.52 -21.77 -8.49
N LEU A 140 -12.54 -21.40 -9.31
CA LEU A 140 -11.85 -20.12 -9.23
C LEU A 140 -12.49 -18.95 -10.01
N PRO A 141 -13.50 -19.09 -10.90
CA PRO A 141 -14.05 -17.93 -11.62
C PRO A 141 -14.54 -16.81 -10.71
N PHE A 142 -15.18 -17.15 -9.58
CA PHE A 142 -15.69 -16.15 -8.64
C PHE A 142 -14.57 -15.41 -7.88
N PRO A 143 -13.57 -16.08 -7.27
CA PRO A 143 -12.38 -15.40 -6.74
C PRO A 143 -11.65 -14.54 -7.77
N PHE A 144 -11.54 -15.01 -9.02
CA PHE A 144 -10.95 -14.21 -10.09
C PHE A 144 -11.77 -12.96 -10.38
N LEU A 145 -13.10 -13.05 -10.36
CA LEU A 145 -13.96 -11.88 -10.54
C LEU A 145 -13.75 -10.86 -9.40
N LEU A 146 -13.59 -11.34 -8.15
CA LEU A 146 -13.29 -10.48 -7.01
C LEU A 146 -11.95 -9.73 -7.15
N LEU A 147 -10.98 -10.28 -7.90
CA LEU A 147 -9.72 -9.61 -8.22
C LEU A 147 -9.85 -8.67 -9.42
N VAL A 148 -10.41 -9.17 -10.52
CA VAL A 148 -10.38 -8.49 -11.83
C VAL A 148 -11.21 -7.21 -11.82
N ILE A 149 -12.37 -7.21 -11.15
CA ILE A 149 -13.23 -6.01 -11.06
C ILE A 149 -12.48 -4.81 -10.43
N PRO A 150 -11.99 -4.88 -9.17
CA PRO A 150 -11.28 -3.77 -8.56
C PRO A 150 -9.98 -3.45 -9.30
N MET A 151 -9.26 -4.45 -9.81
CA MET A 151 -8.03 -4.22 -10.58
C MET A 151 -8.28 -3.34 -11.81
N ILE A 152 -9.33 -3.62 -12.60
CA ILE A 152 -9.68 -2.79 -13.77
C ILE A 152 -10.02 -1.36 -13.35
N LEU A 153 -10.79 -1.19 -12.28
CA LEU A 153 -11.16 0.14 -11.76
C LEU A 153 -9.94 0.93 -11.29
N ILE A 154 -9.00 0.28 -10.60
CA ILE A 154 -7.77 0.89 -10.07
C ILE A 154 -6.81 1.24 -11.21
N LEU A 155 -6.69 0.40 -12.23
CA LEU A 155 -5.89 0.70 -13.43
C LEU A 155 -6.43 1.91 -14.20
N LYS A 156 -7.76 2.14 -14.17
CA LYS A 156 -8.37 3.36 -14.69
C LYS A 156 -8.05 4.62 -13.87
N GLN A 157 -7.64 4.47 -12.60
CA GLN A 157 -7.18 5.55 -11.69
C GLN A 157 -5.67 5.82 -11.79
N PRO A 158 -5.08 5.56 -12.96
CA PRO A 158 -3.65 5.29 -13.16
C PRO A 158 -2.84 4.72 -11.98
N ASP A 159 -3.36 3.80 -11.15
CA ASP A 159 -2.65 3.27 -9.98
C ASP A 159 -2.11 1.85 -10.16
N LEU A 160 -0.94 1.75 -10.82
CA LEU A 160 -0.29 0.47 -11.06
C LEU A 160 0.16 -0.22 -9.76
N GLY A 161 0.64 0.55 -8.77
CA GLY A 161 1.18 -0.01 -7.53
C GLY A 161 0.10 -0.75 -6.75
N THR A 162 -1.06 -0.14 -6.58
CA THR A 162 -2.17 -0.77 -5.86
C THR A 162 -2.72 -1.99 -6.61
N ALA A 163 -2.76 -1.96 -7.94
CA ALA A 163 -3.17 -3.11 -8.75
C ALA A 163 -2.23 -4.32 -8.55
N ILE A 164 -0.91 -4.09 -8.52
CA ILE A 164 0.08 -5.14 -8.25
C ILE A 164 -0.10 -5.72 -6.84
N ILE A 165 -0.36 -4.88 -5.84
CA ILE A 165 -0.60 -5.34 -4.46
C ILE A 165 -1.81 -6.28 -4.40
N LEU A 166 -2.92 -5.98 -5.09
CA LEU A 166 -4.09 -6.86 -5.12
C LEU A 166 -3.76 -8.23 -5.75
N VAL A 167 -2.98 -8.25 -6.82
CA VAL A 167 -2.51 -9.48 -7.45
C VAL A 167 -1.65 -10.29 -6.48
N LEU A 168 -0.68 -9.65 -5.80
CA LEU A 168 0.17 -10.31 -4.81
C LEU A 168 -0.66 -10.90 -3.66
N VAL A 169 -1.58 -10.12 -3.09
CA VAL A 169 -2.49 -10.57 -2.02
C VAL A 169 -3.32 -11.78 -2.47
N PHE A 170 -3.88 -11.73 -3.67
CA PHE A 170 -4.66 -12.83 -4.23
C PHE A 170 -3.82 -14.11 -4.32
N PHE A 171 -2.65 -14.04 -4.93
CA PHE A 171 -1.76 -15.20 -5.06
C PHE A 171 -1.26 -15.71 -3.72
N SER A 172 -0.93 -14.82 -2.76
CA SER A 172 -0.58 -15.23 -1.40
C SER A 172 -1.69 -16.06 -0.77
N ILE A 173 -2.95 -15.61 -0.85
CA ILE A 173 -4.09 -16.38 -0.34
C ILE A 173 -4.23 -17.73 -1.08
N LEU A 174 -4.10 -17.74 -2.41
CA LEU A 174 -4.18 -18.97 -3.20
C LEU A 174 -3.11 -20.00 -2.82
N LEU A 175 -1.91 -19.57 -2.39
CA LEU A 175 -0.85 -20.47 -1.94
C LEU A 175 -1.17 -21.15 -0.61
N PHE A 176 -1.90 -20.48 0.28
CA PHE A 176 -2.34 -21.04 1.56
C PHE A 176 -3.63 -21.87 1.43
N VAL A 177 -4.42 -21.63 0.39
CA VAL A 177 -5.61 -22.42 0.07
C VAL A 177 -5.19 -23.70 -0.64
N LYS A 178 -5.83 -24.83 -0.31
CA LYS A 178 -5.56 -26.12 -0.96
C LYS A 178 -6.06 -26.13 -2.41
N ILE A 179 -5.24 -25.64 -3.33
CA ILE A 179 -5.48 -25.61 -4.79
C ILE A 179 -4.66 -26.72 -5.45
N ARG A 180 -5.21 -27.33 -6.51
CA ARG A 180 -4.46 -28.29 -7.33
C ARG A 180 -3.27 -27.60 -7.99
N TRP A 181 -2.08 -28.18 -7.86
CA TRP A 181 -0.85 -27.64 -8.46
C TRP A 181 -0.97 -27.39 -9.96
N SER A 182 -1.68 -28.26 -10.70
CA SER A 182 -1.96 -28.06 -12.13
C SER A 182 -2.81 -26.82 -12.40
N SER A 183 -3.77 -26.51 -11.53
CA SER A 183 -4.59 -25.29 -11.63
C SER A 183 -3.77 -24.05 -11.31
N LEU A 184 -2.90 -24.12 -10.30
CA LEU A 184 -2.00 -23.01 -9.95
C LEU A 184 -1.03 -22.71 -11.10
N LEU A 185 -0.39 -23.74 -11.68
CA LEU A 185 0.49 -23.58 -12.84
C LEU A 185 -0.27 -23.00 -14.05
N ALA A 186 -1.48 -23.50 -14.34
CA ALA A 186 -2.29 -22.96 -15.42
C ALA A 186 -2.60 -21.46 -15.23
N ILE A 187 -2.92 -21.02 -14.01
CA ILE A 187 -3.15 -19.61 -13.69
C ILE A 187 -1.90 -18.78 -13.93
N VAL A 188 -0.74 -19.24 -13.45
CA VAL A 188 0.53 -18.52 -13.63
C VAL A 188 0.88 -18.39 -15.11
N LEU A 189 0.73 -19.47 -15.88
CA LEU A 189 0.99 -19.48 -17.32
C LEU A 189 0.04 -18.57 -18.11
N VAL A 190 -1.25 -18.59 -17.79
CA VAL A 190 -2.25 -17.70 -18.40
C VAL A 190 -2.00 -16.24 -17.97
N GLY A 191 -1.65 -15.99 -16.72
CA GLY A 191 -1.29 -14.65 -16.25
C GLY A 191 -0.06 -14.11 -16.99
N ALA A 192 0.97 -14.94 -17.16
CA ALA A 192 2.19 -14.58 -17.88
C ALA A 192 1.92 -14.30 -19.37
N SER A 193 1.04 -15.06 -20.02
CA SER A 193 0.72 -14.86 -21.44
C SER A 193 -0.05 -13.56 -21.71
N VAL A 194 -0.70 -12.99 -20.69
CA VAL A 194 -1.42 -11.71 -20.78
C VAL A 194 -0.50 -10.49 -20.55
N LEU A 195 0.70 -10.67 -20.00
CA LEU A 195 1.65 -9.57 -19.73
C LEU A 195 2.00 -8.71 -20.97
N PRO A 196 2.25 -9.29 -22.17
CA PRO A 196 2.51 -8.50 -23.37
C PRO A 196 1.32 -7.62 -23.78
N LEU A 197 0.09 -8.08 -23.51
CA LEU A 197 -1.11 -7.29 -23.76
C LEU A 197 -1.22 -6.13 -22.77
N VAL A 198 -0.96 -6.39 -21.48
CA VAL A 198 -0.92 -5.34 -20.44
C VAL A 198 0.06 -4.24 -20.82
N TRP A 199 1.25 -4.61 -21.32
CA TRP A 199 2.27 -3.64 -21.77
C TRP A 199 1.73 -2.66 -22.81
N ARG A 200 0.85 -3.10 -23.72
CA ARG A 200 0.25 -2.22 -24.74
C ARG A 200 -0.69 -1.19 -24.13
N PHE A 201 -1.42 -1.54 -23.07
CA PHE A 201 -2.36 -0.65 -22.39
C PHE A 201 -1.72 0.29 -21.36
N LEU A 202 -0.46 0.06 -20.98
CA LEU A 202 0.26 0.95 -20.07
C LEU A 202 0.50 2.32 -20.72
N LYS A 203 0.29 3.38 -19.94
CA LYS A 203 0.63 4.76 -20.32
C LYS A 203 2.15 4.93 -20.42
N ASP A 204 2.61 5.91 -21.18
CA ASP A 204 4.05 6.10 -21.44
C ASP A 204 4.86 6.33 -20.17
N TYR A 205 4.32 7.09 -19.20
CA TYR A 205 5.00 7.27 -17.92
C TYR A 205 5.14 5.97 -17.12
N GLN A 206 4.19 5.03 -17.24
CA GLN A 206 4.23 3.73 -16.57
C GLN A 206 5.30 2.84 -17.19
N LYS A 207 5.36 2.81 -18.53
CA LYS A 207 6.42 2.12 -19.27
C LYS A 207 7.80 2.68 -18.92
N ARG A 208 7.95 4.01 -18.92
CA ARG A 208 9.20 4.68 -18.53
C ARG A 208 9.63 4.27 -17.12
N ARG A 209 8.74 4.28 -16.12
CA ARG A 209 9.08 3.82 -14.76
C ARG A 209 9.58 2.37 -14.73
N ILE A 210 8.99 1.46 -15.49
CA ILE A 210 9.44 0.06 -15.56
C ILE A 210 10.82 -0.04 -16.23
N ILE A 211 11.03 0.65 -17.34
CA ILE A 211 12.31 0.63 -18.07
C ILE A 211 13.43 1.25 -17.21
N THR A 212 13.18 2.41 -16.61
CA THR A 212 14.12 3.10 -15.74
C THR A 212 14.42 2.33 -14.46
N PHE A 213 13.49 1.50 -13.97
CA PHE A 213 13.78 0.59 -12.85
C PHE A 213 14.90 -0.40 -13.19
N PHE A 214 14.90 -0.97 -14.40
CA PHE A 214 15.96 -1.87 -14.86
C PHE A 214 17.23 -1.13 -15.26
N ASN A 215 17.10 0.01 -15.93
CA ASN A 215 18.22 0.81 -16.41
C ASN A 215 18.03 2.30 -16.03
N PRO A 216 18.46 2.69 -14.82
CA PRO A 216 18.29 4.07 -14.33
C PRO A 216 19.05 5.11 -15.17
N ASP A 217 20.15 4.69 -15.78
CA ASP A 217 21.08 5.56 -16.52
C ASP A 217 20.54 6.02 -17.88
N LEU A 218 19.41 5.47 -18.34
CA LEU A 218 18.76 5.87 -19.59
C LEU A 218 18.16 7.28 -19.54
N ASP A 219 17.79 7.74 -18.35
CA ASP A 219 17.28 9.10 -18.13
C ASP A 219 17.69 9.63 -16.75
N PRO A 220 18.98 9.96 -16.55
CA PRO A 220 19.51 10.34 -15.23
C PRO A 220 18.95 11.65 -14.69
N LEU A 221 18.45 12.53 -15.57
CA LEU A 221 17.91 13.85 -15.20
C LEU A 221 16.39 13.87 -15.14
N GLY A 222 15.70 12.91 -15.76
CA GLY A 222 14.25 12.77 -15.70
C GLY A 222 13.81 11.65 -14.77
N ALA A 223 13.30 10.55 -15.33
CA ALA A 223 12.69 9.47 -14.56
C ALA A 223 13.66 8.77 -13.59
N GLY A 224 14.96 8.73 -13.92
CA GLY A 224 16.01 8.08 -13.13
C GLY A 224 16.57 8.97 -12.01
N TYR A 225 16.36 10.28 -12.09
CA TYR A 225 16.95 11.26 -11.17
C TYR A 225 16.66 10.93 -9.71
N HIS A 226 15.39 10.72 -9.37
CA HIS A 226 14.99 10.44 -8.00
C HIS A 226 15.59 9.12 -7.46
N LEU A 227 15.70 8.11 -8.31
CA LEU A 227 16.30 6.82 -7.94
C LEU A 227 17.81 6.93 -7.73
N ILE A 228 18.50 7.73 -8.55
CA ILE A 228 19.94 7.97 -8.40
C ILE A 228 20.21 8.81 -7.16
N GLN A 229 19.45 9.88 -6.94
CA GLN A 229 19.62 10.76 -5.77
C GLN A 229 19.33 10.05 -4.45
N SER A 230 18.29 9.20 -4.41
CA SER A 230 18.03 8.36 -3.22
C SER A 230 19.19 7.42 -2.91
N LYS A 231 19.78 6.78 -3.93
CA LYS A 231 20.98 5.95 -3.75
C LYS A 231 22.17 6.76 -3.24
N ILE A 232 22.39 7.96 -3.78
CA ILE A 232 23.46 8.87 -3.34
C ILE A 232 23.24 9.31 -1.89
N ALA A 233 22.00 9.66 -1.52
CA ALA A 233 21.65 10.05 -0.15
C ALA A 233 22.01 8.94 0.85
N ILE A 234 21.54 7.71 0.60
CA ILE A 234 21.88 6.54 1.43
C ILE A 234 23.40 6.31 1.47
N GLY A 235 24.06 6.32 0.30
CA GLY A 235 25.51 6.10 0.22
C GLY A 235 26.31 7.17 0.96
N SER A 236 25.83 8.41 0.99
CA SER A 236 26.48 9.51 1.68
C SER A 236 26.39 9.44 3.20
N GLY A 237 25.45 8.67 3.74
CA GLY A 237 25.36 8.38 5.18
C GLY A 237 26.50 7.51 5.70
N GLY A 238 27.13 6.69 4.83
CA GLY A 238 28.15 5.73 5.25
C GLY A 238 27.64 4.77 6.33
N VAL A 239 28.53 4.22 7.15
CA VAL A 239 28.15 3.28 8.22
C VAL A 239 27.57 4.00 9.44
N ALA A 240 28.11 5.17 9.79
CA ALA A 240 27.76 5.88 11.04
C ALA A 240 26.62 6.90 10.89
N GLY A 241 26.19 7.19 9.66
CA GLY A 241 25.28 8.29 9.36
C GLY A 241 25.96 9.66 9.41
N LYS A 242 25.30 10.67 8.85
CA LYS A 242 25.74 12.08 8.99
C LYS A 242 25.33 12.69 10.34
N GLY A 243 24.45 12.03 11.07
CA GLY A 243 23.82 12.50 12.30
C GLY A 243 22.43 13.09 12.07
N PHE A 244 21.62 13.02 13.12
CA PHE A 244 20.25 13.52 13.11
C PHE A 244 20.17 15.00 12.69
N MET A 245 19.28 15.32 11.75
CA MET A 245 19.12 16.65 11.14
C MET A 245 20.36 17.17 10.40
N ARG A 246 21.30 16.31 9.99
CA ARG A 246 22.51 16.71 9.25
C ARG A 246 22.54 16.14 7.83
N GLY A 247 21.43 15.57 7.34
CA GLY A 247 21.30 15.14 5.95
C GLY A 247 21.46 16.32 4.98
N THR A 248 22.45 16.23 4.08
CA THR A 248 22.76 17.29 3.12
C THR A 248 21.91 17.17 1.86
N GLN A 249 21.69 15.94 1.37
CA GLN A 249 20.86 15.72 0.18
C GLN A 249 19.40 16.06 0.45
N CYS A 250 18.96 15.76 1.67
CA CYS A 250 17.61 16.06 2.12
C CYS A 250 17.40 17.58 2.32
N LYS A 251 18.25 18.25 3.11
CA LYS A 251 18.09 19.69 3.40
C LYS A 251 18.26 20.60 2.18
N LEU A 252 19.14 20.26 1.25
CA LEU A 252 19.41 21.09 0.07
C LEU A 252 18.39 20.88 -1.06
N GLY A 253 17.37 20.04 -0.83
CA GLY A 253 16.27 19.84 -1.79
C GLY A 253 16.65 19.07 -3.05
N PHE A 254 17.81 18.40 -3.06
CA PHE A 254 18.25 17.59 -4.22
C PHE A 254 17.40 16.34 -4.44
N LEU A 255 16.72 15.88 -3.40
CA LEU A 255 15.73 14.79 -3.50
C LEU A 255 14.32 15.41 -3.47
N PRO A 256 13.51 15.33 -4.52
CA PRO A 256 12.13 15.78 -4.46
C PRO A 256 11.28 14.78 -3.67
N GLU A 257 10.19 15.24 -3.04
CA GLU A 257 9.21 14.36 -2.34
C GLU A 257 9.80 13.48 -1.22
N GLN A 258 10.78 14.02 -0.46
CA GLN A 258 11.45 13.31 0.65
C GLN A 258 10.52 12.88 1.77
N GLN A 259 9.43 13.63 1.95
CA GLN A 259 8.46 13.42 3.01
C GLN A 259 7.52 12.23 2.72
N THR A 260 7.48 11.75 1.47
CA THR A 260 6.56 10.72 0.99
C THR A 260 7.34 9.53 0.41
N ASP A 261 7.84 9.68 -0.81
CA ASP A 261 8.37 8.58 -1.62
C ASP A 261 9.80 8.17 -1.22
N PHE A 262 10.55 9.06 -0.56
CA PHE A 262 11.97 8.85 -0.26
C PHE A 262 12.37 8.96 1.22
N ILE A 263 11.40 8.78 2.13
CA ILE A 263 11.63 8.88 3.58
C ILE A 263 12.73 7.94 4.09
N PHE A 264 12.86 6.75 3.47
CA PHE A 264 13.91 5.79 3.81
C PHE A 264 15.32 6.28 3.43
N SER A 265 15.44 7.05 2.35
CA SER A 265 16.73 7.64 1.94
C SER A 265 17.25 8.61 2.99
N VAL A 266 16.35 9.34 3.65
CA VAL A 266 16.68 10.25 4.75
C VAL A 266 17.17 9.47 5.96
N LEU A 267 16.50 8.36 6.29
CA LEU A 267 16.92 7.49 7.39
C LEU A 267 18.36 6.98 7.17
N GLY A 268 18.64 6.46 5.97
CA GLY A 268 19.99 5.98 5.62
C GLY A 268 21.05 7.08 5.58
N GLU A 269 20.69 8.28 5.14
CA GLU A 269 21.63 9.43 5.13
C GLU A 269 21.98 9.88 6.56
N GLU A 270 21.00 9.96 7.46
CA GLU A 270 21.19 10.50 8.80
C GLU A 270 21.73 9.48 9.80
N TRP A 271 21.30 8.22 9.70
CA TRP A 271 21.59 7.16 10.68
C TRP A 271 22.60 6.12 10.19
N GLY A 272 22.89 6.06 8.88
CA GLY A 272 23.85 5.11 8.32
C GLY A 272 23.27 3.74 8.01
N LEU A 273 24.13 2.72 8.03
CA LEU A 273 23.82 1.31 7.72
C LEU A 273 23.27 0.53 8.92
#